data_AF-A0A8K0KS85-F1
#
_entry.id   AF-A0A8K0KS85-F1
#
_cell.length_a   1.000
_cell.length_b   1.000
_cell.length_c   1.000
_cell.angle_alpha   90.00
_cell.angle_beta   90.00
_cell.angle_gamma   90.00
#
_symmetry.space_group_name_H-M   'P 1'
#
loop_
_entity.id
_entity.type
_entity.pdbx_description
1 polymer ?
#
loop_
_entity_poly.entity_id
_entity_poly.type
_entity_poly.pdbx_seq_one_letter_code
_entity_poly.pdbx_strand_id
1 'polypeptide(L)'
;MEKVYYLDKRLSIDESMVLWRGRLFFKQYIKGKRHKYGVKLYMLTLPNGLVQSCTIYSGARDDKIGGVNHAEKVVKHLMGKKLNKGHSLFMDNFYNSISVAKFLLENKTYVTGTLRANRKGNPCEITSKTLKRVECVEMFTEDGISILKWKDRRDVLMISSEFDGEMTEVTDRRGNKASKPRAVLEYNKSMGGVDLFDQMMAYYPCERKTLRSRFHKWVPTTPNEIRVYLGLLMLMGIIQIIQKPSLRMYFSRKHILEAPFFPNVMSEERFALLNKFLHFVDNSDKEITKRDPKLYKILPIKYFELFFDDDLIKIIVTETNRDAEQFLAHEEKILTLKSSRFHKWVPTTPNEIRVLDYGRD
;
A
#
# COMPACT_ATOMS: atom_id res chain seq x y z
N MET A 1 -5.18 11.16 2.76
CA MET A 1 -4.43 12.39 3.10
C MET A 1 -5.12 13.67 2.68
N GLU A 2 -5.81 13.72 1.53
CA GLU A 2 -6.40 14.94 0.97
C GLU A 2 -7.36 15.73 1.89
N LYS A 3 -7.94 15.10 2.92
CA LYS A 3 -8.84 15.75 3.88
C LYS A 3 -8.12 16.31 5.12
N VAL A 4 -6.84 15.98 5.34
CA VAL A 4 -6.19 16.13 6.64
C VAL A 4 -4.97 17.04 6.60
N TYR A 5 -4.36 17.25 5.43
CA TYR A 5 -3.10 17.99 5.31
C TYR A 5 -3.16 19.09 4.24
N TYR A 6 -2.79 20.32 4.62
CA TYR A 6 -2.67 21.44 3.69
C TYR A 6 -1.41 21.28 2.85
N LEU A 7 -1.54 21.47 1.54
CA LEU A 7 -0.46 21.18 0.60
C LEU A 7 0.58 22.29 0.61
N ASP A 8 1.85 21.89 0.65
CA ASP A 8 2.95 22.78 0.29
C ASP A 8 2.86 23.15 -1.20
N LYS A 9 3.47 24.25 -1.60
CA LYS A 9 3.52 24.72 -2.99
C LYS A 9 4.21 23.69 -3.88
N ARG A 10 5.28 23.06 -3.38
CA ARG A 10 6.18 22.20 -4.15
C ARG A 10 5.74 20.74 -4.10
N LEU A 11 5.67 20.11 -5.27
CA LEU A 11 5.30 18.70 -5.43
C LEU A 11 6.34 18.00 -6.32
N SER A 12 6.62 16.72 -6.08
CA SER A 12 7.48 15.93 -6.95
C SER A 12 6.82 14.61 -7.39
N ILE A 13 6.97 14.25 -8.67
CA ILE A 13 6.58 12.93 -9.20
C ILE A 13 7.82 12.12 -9.50
N ASP A 14 7.84 10.89 -8.99
CA ASP A 14 8.85 9.89 -9.31
C ASP A 14 8.30 8.47 -9.07
N GLU A 15 9.13 7.47 -9.33
CA GLU A 15 8.79 6.06 -9.19
C GLU A 15 9.38 5.45 -7.92
N SER A 16 8.55 4.66 -7.24
CA SER A 16 8.96 3.77 -6.15
C SER A 16 8.79 2.30 -6.56
N MET A 17 9.47 1.41 -5.84
CA MET A 17 9.39 -0.03 -6.06
C MET A 17 9.10 -0.76 -4.77
N VAL A 18 7.93 -1.40 -4.71
CA VAL A 18 7.57 -2.31 -3.62
C VAL A 18 8.13 -3.69 -3.91
N LEU A 19 8.95 -4.23 -3.01
CA LEU A 19 9.58 -5.54 -3.19
C LEU A 19 8.55 -6.64 -3.42
N TRP A 20 8.64 -7.32 -4.57
CA TRP A 20 7.84 -8.50 -4.86
C TRP A 20 8.58 -9.47 -5.78
N ARG A 21 8.86 -10.69 -5.30
CA ARG A 21 9.55 -11.73 -6.07
C ARG A 21 8.64 -12.84 -6.60
N GLY A 22 7.39 -12.91 -6.13
CA GLY A 22 6.42 -13.93 -6.53
C GLY A 22 5.97 -13.84 -7.99
N ARG A 23 5.08 -14.75 -8.40
CA ARG A 23 4.40 -14.68 -9.71
C ARG A 23 3.29 -13.64 -9.61
N LEU A 24 3.42 -12.57 -10.39
CA LEU A 24 2.47 -11.48 -10.51
C LEU A 24 2.63 -10.90 -11.92
N PHE A 25 1.52 -10.72 -12.65
CA PHE A 25 1.57 -10.44 -14.08
C PHE A 25 2.15 -9.06 -14.41
N PHE A 26 2.03 -8.08 -13.51
CA PHE A 26 2.53 -6.71 -13.67
C PHE A 26 3.82 -6.43 -12.91
N LYS A 27 4.48 -7.47 -12.38
CA LYS A 27 5.81 -7.34 -11.74
C LYS A 27 6.80 -6.75 -12.72
N GLN A 28 7.57 -5.75 -12.28
CA GLN A 28 8.58 -5.08 -13.08
C GLN A 28 10.00 -5.43 -12.63
N TYR A 29 10.95 -5.28 -13.55
CA TYR A 29 12.38 -5.26 -13.27
C TYR A 29 12.97 -3.88 -13.55
N ILE A 30 13.60 -3.26 -12.54
CA ILE A 30 14.29 -1.97 -12.68
C ILE A 30 15.73 -2.10 -12.17
N LYS A 31 16.70 -2.06 -13.07
CA LYS A 31 18.13 -2.31 -12.79
C LYS A 31 18.72 -1.39 -11.72
N GLY A 32 18.25 -0.15 -11.63
CA GLY A 32 18.79 0.91 -10.75
C GLY A 32 18.15 1.04 -9.37
N LYS A 33 17.03 0.36 -9.08
CA LYS A 33 16.36 0.47 -7.78
C LYS A 33 16.91 -0.60 -6.80
N ARG A 34 16.92 -0.27 -5.49
CA ARG A 34 17.36 -1.17 -4.41
C ARG A 34 16.69 -2.54 -4.51
N HIS A 35 15.37 -2.55 -4.68
CA HIS A 35 14.61 -3.73 -5.05
C HIS A 35 14.48 -3.76 -6.57
N LYS A 36 15.24 -4.63 -7.22
CA LYS A 36 15.20 -4.71 -8.69
C LYS A 36 13.93 -5.35 -9.22
N TYR A 37 13.30 -6.25 -8.46
CA TYR A 37 12.05 -6.92 -8.83
C TYR A 37 10.94 -6.54 -7.87
N GLY A 38 9.81 -6.09 -8.41
CA GLY A 38 8.71 -5.66 -7.56
C GLY A 38 7.49 -5.12 -8.30
N VAL A 39 6.61 -4.49 -7.53
CA VAL A 39 5.49 -3.71 -8.04
C VAL A 39 5.94 -2.26 -8.16
N LYS A 40 5.92 -1.74 -9.38
CA LYS A 40 6.28 -0.35 -9.67
C LYS A 40 5.10 0.56 -9.29
N LEU A 41 5.39 1.61 -8.54
CA LEU A 41 4.45 2.67 -8.16
C LEU A 41 4.90 3.99 -8.78
N TYR A 42 3.94 4.76 -9.27
CA TYR A 42 4.10 6.18 -9.55
C TYR A 42 3.60 6.96 -8.35
N MET A 43 4.40 7.88 -7.82
CA MET A 43 4.08 8.59 -6.57
C MET A 43 4.22 10.10 -6.74
N LEU A 44 3.24 10.82 -6.20
CA LEU A 44 3.28 12.27 -6.01
C LEU A 44 3.58 12.54 -4.53
N THR A 45 4.65 13.28 -4.26
CA THR A 45 5.16 13.53 -2.91
C THR A 45 5.42 15.01 -2.67
N LEU A 46 5.46 15.39 -1.39
CA LEU A 46 6.09 16.63 -0.95
C LEU A 46 7.60 16.43 -0.83
N PRO A 47 8.41 17.52 -0.81
CA PRO A 47 9.86 17.43 -0.62
C PRO A 47 10.28 16.71 0.67
N ASN A 48 9.44 16.71 1.70
CA ASN A 48 9.68 16.01 2.97
C ASN A 48 9.34 14.50 2.93
N GLY A 49 8.98 13.94 1.77
CA GLY A 49 8.65 12.53 1.60
C GLY A 49 7.19 12.16 1.88
N LEU A 50 6.33 13.12 2.22
CA LEU A 50 4.91 12.84 2.44
C LEU A 50 4.18 12.54 1.13
N VAL A 51 3.64 11.32 1.02
CA VAL A 51 2.95 10.83 -0.18
C VAL A 51 1.55 11.42 -0.30
N GLN A 52 1.30 12.19 -1.35
CA GLN A 52 0.01 12.80 -1.62
C GLN A 52 -0.93 11.90 -2.43
N SER A 53 -0.36 11.20 -3.41
CA SER A 53 -1.10 10.27 -4.27
C SER A 53 -0.13 9.22 -4.81
N CYS A 54 -0.62 8.02 -5.08
CA CYS A 54 0.15 6.99 -5.76
C CYS A 54 -0.75 6.14 -6.64
N THR A 55 -0.19 5.61 -7.73
CA THR A 55 -0.85 4.61 -8.57
C THR A 55 0.08 3.46 -8.91
N ILE A 56 -0.49 2.26 -9.03
CA ILE A 56 0.23 1.05 -9.41
C ILE A 56 0.38 1.02 -10.93
N TYR A 57 1.57 0.70 -11.41
CA TYR A 57 1.76 0.36 -12.81
C TYR A 57 1.32 -1.09 -13.06
N SER A 58 0.18 -1.28 -13.74
CA SER A 58 -0.37 -2.61 -14.05
C SER A 58 -0.01 -3.12 -15.46
N GLY A 59 0.82 -2.39 -16.20
CA GLY A 59 1.26 -2.73 -17.56
C GLY A 59 0.54 -1.92 -18.65
N ALA A 60 0.74 -2.31 -19.90
CA ALA A 60 0.21 -1.57 -21.06
C ALA A 60 -1.32 -1.64 -21.22
N ARG A 61 -1.96 -2.64 -20.60
CA ARG A 61 -3.43 -2.86 -20.63
C ARG A 61 -4.17 -2.10 -19.53
N ASP A 62 -3.49 -1.20 -18.81
CA ASP A 62 -4.14 -0.33 -17.84
C ASP A 62 -4.99 0.72 -18.56
N ASP A 63 -6.32 0.68 -18.37
CA ASP A 63 -7.24 1.59 -19.04
C ASP A 63 -7.04 3.06 -18.63
N LYS A 64 -6.46 3.31 -17.44
CA LYS A 64 -6.30 4.68 -16.90
C LYS A 64 -4.99 5.31 -17.35
N ILE A 65 -3.88 4.58 -17.19
CA ILE A 65 -2.54 5.13 -17.42
C ILE A 65 -1.80 4.46 -18.58
N GLY A 66 -2.24 3.29 -19.05
CA GLY A 66 -1.53 2.51 -20.06
C GLY A 66 -1.57 3.08 -21.49
N GLY A 67 -0.80 2.46 -22.38
CA GLY A 67 -0.77 2.75 -23.81
C GLY A 67 0.06 3.97 -24.22
N VAL A 68 -0.31 4.59 -25.35
CA VAL A 68 0.39 5.75 -25.92
C VAL A 68 0.28 6.95 -24.97
N ASN A 69 1.35 7.73 -24.88
CA ASN A 69 1.49 8.87 -23.98
C ASN A 69 1.34 8.51 -22.49
N HIS A 70 1.76 7.31 -22.11
CA HIS A 70 1.73 6.80 -20.73
C HIS A 70 2.23 7.82 -19.68
N ALA A 71 3.39 8.44 -19.92
CA ALA A 71 3.97 9.40 -18.99
C ALA A 71 3.06 10.61 -18.74
N GLU A 72 2.46 11.17 -19.80
CA GLU A 72 1.51 12.28 -19.71
C GLU A 72 0.24 11.86 -18.96
N LYS A 73 -0.28 10.65 -19.22
CA LYS A 73 -1.44 10.11 -18.48
C LYS A 73 -1.14 9.95 -17.00
N VAL A 74 0.05 9.49 -16.63
CA VAL A 74 0.47 9.38 -15.22
C VAL A 74 0.46 10.74 -14.54
N VAL A 75 1.05 11.77 -15.16
CA VAL A 75 1.07 13.13 -14.62
C VAL A 75 -0.36 13.66 -14.43
N LYS A 76 -1.19 13.57 -15.47
CA LYS A 76 -2.60 14.00 -15.42
C LYS A 76 -3.39 13.27 -14.33
N HIS A 77 -3.17 11.97 -14.19
CA HIS A 77 -3.85 11.15 -13.18
C HIS A 77 -3.44 11.54 -11.75
N LEU A 78 -2.14 11.66 -11.48
CA LEU A 78 -1.64 12.00 -10.15
C LEU A 78 -1.98 13.44 -9.75
N MET A 79 -1.97 14.37 -10.72
CA MET A 79 -2.25 15.79 -10.49
C MET A 79 -3.74 16.12 -10.48
N GLY A 80 -4.64 15.23 -10.89
CA GLY A 80 -6.04 15.55 -11.20
C GLY A 80 -6.76 16.46 -10.18
N LYS A 81 -6.65 16.18 -8.87
CA LYS A 81 -7.28 16.98 -7.79
C LYS A 81 -6.43 18.14 -7.27
N LYS A 82 -5.25 18.34 -7.84
CA LYS A 82 -4.21 19.30 -7.44
C LYS A 82 -3.99 20.38 -8.51
N LEU A 83 -4.55 20.21 -9.71
CA LEU A 83 -4.58 21.24 -10.73
C LEU A 83 -5.32 22.50 -10.24
N ASN A 84 -5.01 23.64 -10.86
CA ASN A 84 -5.62 24.95 -10.61
C ASN A 84 -5.37 25.54 -9.22
N LYS A 85 -4.30 25.11 -8.54
CA LYS A 85 -3.95 25.54 -7.17
C LYS A 85 -2.62 26.31 -7.06
N GLY A 86 -1.93 26.57 -8.18
CA GLY A 86 -0.65 27.30 -8.16
C GLY A 86 0.53 26.48 -7.63
N HIS A 87 0.45 25.15 -7.70
CA HIS A 87 1.56 24.29 -7.30
C HIS A 87 2.73 24.35 -8.30
N SER A 88 3.93 24.05 -7.80
CA SER A 88 5.15 23.86 -8.58
C SER A 88 5.51 22.38 -8.61
N LEU A 89 5.41 21.77 -9.79
CA LEU A 89 5.62 20.34 -9.99
C LEU A 89 7.02 20.05 -10.53
N PHE A 90 7.77 19.22 -9.80
CA PHE A 90 9.11 18.78 -10.15
C PHE A 90 9.11 17.33 -10.61
N MET A 91 9.73 17.04 -11.75
CA MET A 91 9.70 15.70 -12.34
C MET A 91 10.98 15.36 -13.09
N ASP A 92 11.33 14.07 -13.18
CA ASP A 92 12.43 13.62 -14.02
C ASP A 92 12.05 13.56 -15.52
N ASN A 93 13.06 13.38 -16.36
CA ASN A 93 13.01 13.37 -17.81
C ASN A 93 12.06 12.32 -18.44
N PHE A 94 11.64 11.31 -17.67
CA PHE A 94 10.64 10.35 -18.10
C PHE A 94 9.26 10.99 -18.27
N TYR A 95 8.93 12.01 -17.47
CA TYR A 95 7.63 12.69 -17.50
C TYR A 95 7.62 13.94 -18.36
N ASN A 96 8.75 14.65 -18.41
CA ASN A 96 8.82 15.97 -19.03
C ASN A 96 8.73 15.92 -20.57
N SER A 97 7.85 16.77 -21.09
CA SER A 97 7.72 17.15 -22.49
C SER A 97 7.09 18.55 -22.56
N ILE A 98 7.23 19.21 -23.70
CA ILE A 98 6.60 20.52 -23.94
C ILE A 98 5.07 20.42 -23.86
N SER A 99 4.48 19.33 -24.37
CA SER A 99 3.03 19.10 -24.28
C SER A 99 2.52 19.03 -22.84
N VAL A 100 3.25 18.32 -21.96
CA VAL A 100 2.91 18.21 -20.53
C VAL A 100 3.08 19.56 -19.85
N ALA A 101 4.15 20.29 -20.15
CA ALA A 101 4.41 21.59 -19.56
C ALA A 101 3.33 22.62 -19.92
N LYS A 102 2.91 22.66 -21.20
CA LYS A 102 1.80 23.50 -21.67
C LYS A 102 0.50 23.18 -20.95
N PHE A 103 0.13 21.89 -20.90
CA PHE A 103 -1.08 21.44 -20.22
C PHE A 103 -1.10 21.85 -18.73
N LEU A 104 0.03 21.71 -18.03
CA LEU A 104 0.12 22.08 -16.61
C LEU A 104 -0.01 23.59 -16.42
N LEU A 105 0.63 24.39 -17.30
CA LEU A 105 0.59 25.84 -17.24
C LEU A 105 -0.82 26.38 -17.49
N GLU A 106 -1.53 25.83 -18.49
CA GLU A 106 -2.96 26.11 -18.75
C GLU A 106 -3.85 25.80 -17.53
N ASN A 107 -3.44 24.82 -16.72
CA ASN A 107 -4.12 24.42 -15.48
C ASN A 107 -3.49 25.04 -14.22
N LYS A 108 -2.90 26.24 -14.35
CA LYS A 108 -2.29 27.04 -13.27
C LYS A 108 -1.37 26.22 -12.37
N THR A 109 -0.53 25.40 -12.99
CA THR A 109 0.46 24.55 -12.33
C THR A 109 1.80 24.75 -13.01
N TYR A 110 2.81 25.15 -12.25
CA TYR A 110 4.15 25.32 -12.78
C TYR A 110 4.86 23.97 -12.87
N VAL A 111 5.83 23.85 -13.79
CA VAL A 111 6.64 22.66 -13.95
C VAL A 111 8.12 23.01 -13.99
N THR A 112 8.96 22.15 -13.43
CA THR A 112 10.42 22.26 -13.55
C THR A 112 11.05 20.87 -13.53
N GLY A 113 11.93 20.57 -14.48
CA GLY A 113 12.57 19.26 -14.48
C GLY A 113 13.57 19.04 -15.59
N THR A 114 14.22 17.88 -15.55
CA THR A 114 15.17 17.46 -16.59
C THR A 114 14.41 17.08 -17.86
N LEU A 115 14.97 17.36 -19.03
CA LEU A 115 14.35 17.10 -20.33
C LEU A 115 15.23 16.16 -21.15
N ARG A 116 14.62 15.14 -21.76
CA ARG A 116 15.32 14.29 -22.74
C ARG A 116 15.48 15.04 -24.06
N ALA A 117 16.69 15.08 -24.60
CA ALA A 117 16.99 15.78 -25.85
C ALA A 117 16.16 15.28 -27.04
N ASN A 118 15.89 13.98 -27.11
CA ASN A 118 15.15 13.33 -28.20
C ASN A 118 13.62 13.38 -28.04
N ARG A 119 13.07 14.24 -27.18
CA ARG A 119 11.62 14.43 -27.06
C ARG A 119 11.09 15.20 -28.26
N LYS A 120 9.92 14.77 -28.75
CA LYS A 120 9.21 15.46 -29.83
C LYS A 120 8.86 16.89 -29.41
N GLY A 121 9.10 17.84 -30.30
CA GLY A 121 8.80 19.26 -30.11
C GLY A 121 9.95 20.08 -29.53
N ASN A 122 11.02 19.45 -29.05
CA ASN A 122 12.18 20.20 -28.55
C ASN A 122 12.82 21.04 -29.67
N PRO A 123 13.18 22.31 -29.43
CA PRO A 123 13.90 23.12 -30.39
C PRO A 123 15.27 22.52 -30.74
N CYS A 124 15.54 22.38 -32.03
CA CYS A 124 16.80 21.81 -32.53
C CYS A 124 17.98 22.74 -32.23
N GLU A 125 17.72 24.05 -32.23
CA GLU A 125 18.69 25.12 -32.00
C GLU A 125 19.36 25.00 -30.64
N ILE A 126 18.58 24.64 -29.60
CA ILE A 126 19.13 24.50 -28.25
C ILE A 126 19.70 23.10 -28.01
N THR A 127 19.03 22.06 -28.49
CA THR A 127 19.43 20.66 -28.24
C THR A 127 20.75 20.31 -28.93
N SER A 128 20.98 20.81 -30.15
CA SER A 128 22.19 20.57 -30.94
C SER A 128 23.38 21.47 -30.56
N LYS A 129 23.14 22.58 -29.83
CA LYS A 129 24.19 23.56 -29.51
C LYS A 129 25.29 22.96 -28.64
N THR A 130 26.54 23.10 -29.07
CA THR A 130 27.71 22.69 -28.29
C THR A 130 28.09 23.81 -27.33
N LEU A 131 28.25 23.47 -26.05
CA LEU A 131 28.51 24.43 -24.98
C LEU A 131 29.88 24.19 -24.33
N LYS A 132 30.53 25.27 -23.90
CA LYS A 132 31.69 25.24 -23.01
C LYS A 132 31.24 24.95 -21.59
N ARG A 133 32.15 24.45 -20.75
CA ARG A 133 31.84 24.13 -19.35
C ARG A 133 31.35 25.39 -18.62
N VAL A 134 30.30 25.25 -17.81
CA VAL A 134 29.59 26.31 -17.06
C VAL A 134 28.74 27.23 -17.94
N GLU A 135 28.76 27.07 -19.27
CA GLU A 135 27.88 27.82 -20.16
C GLU A 135 26.43 27.32 -20.03
N CYS A 136 25.49 28.27 -20.00
CA CYS A 136 24.06 28.03 -20.01
C CYS A 136 23.44 28.83 -21.15
N VAL A 137 22.57 28.18 -21.91
CA VAL A 137 21.75 28.80 -22.94
C VAL A 137 20.30 28.48 -22.68
N GLU A 138 19.42 29.40 -23.01
CA GLU A 138 17.99 29.30 -22.73
C GLU A 138 17.20 29.79 -23.94
N MET A 139 16.06 29.17 -24.18
CA MET A 139 15.09 29.55 -25.19
C MET A 139 13.70 29.42 -24.58
N PHE A 140 12.80 30.33 -24.94
CA PHE A 140 11.42 30.31 -24.50
C PHE A 140 10.51 29.86 -25.65
N THR A 141 9.52 29.03 -25.32
CA THR A 141 8.40 28.79 -26.23
C THR A 141 7.47 30.02 -26.25
N GLU A 142 6.58 30.09 -27.24
CA GLU A 142 5.54 31.13 -27.32
C GLU A 142 4.66 31.18 -26.06
N ASP A 143 4.47 30.04 -25.41
CA ASP A 143 3.70 29.90 -24.16
C ASP A 143 4.50 30.34 -22.90
N GLY A 144 5.72 30.86 -23.05
CA GLY A 144 6.57 31.29 -21.95
C GLY A 144 7.27 30.15 -21.19
N ILE A 145 7.41 28.97 -21.81
CA ILE A 145 8.09 27.82 -21.20
C ILE A 145 9.57 27.90 -21.55
N SER A 146 10.41 27.96 -20.52
CA SER A 146 11.86 27.89 -20.66
C SER A 146 12.31 26.47 -20.98
N ILE A 147 13.15 26.37 -22.01
CA ILE A 147 13.98 25.21 -22.32
C ILE A 147 15.41 25.69 -22.19
N LEU A 148 16.18 25.07 -21.30
CA LEU A 148 17.56 25.47 -21.02
C LEU A 148 18.50 24.30 -21.21
N LYS A 149 19.69 24.60 -21.75
CA LYS A 149 20.80 23.67 -21.86
C LYS A 149 21.99 24.23 -21.11
N TRP A 150 22.49 23.47 -20.14
CA TRP A 150 23.62 23.83 -19.30
C TRP A 150 24.70 22.75 -19.35
N LYS A 151 25.97 23.16 -19.42
CA LYS A 151 27.11 22.24 -19.45
C LYS A 151 27.79 22.17 -18.10
N ASP A 152 27.56 21.09 -17.36
CA ASP A 152 28.41 20.71 -16.23
C ASP A 152 29.56 19.81 -16.73
N ARG A 153 29.71 18.60 -16.17
CA ARG A 153 30.55 17.54 -16.76
C ARG A 153 29.92 16.96 -18.02
N ARG A 154 28.60 17.00 -18.11
CA ARG A 154 27.78 16.55 -19.24
C ARG A 154 26.70 17.60 -19.52
N ASP A 155 26.10 17.52 -20.69
CA ASP A 155 24.97 18.38 -21.05
C ASP A 155 23.78 18.01 -20.16
N VAL A 156 23.20 19.02 -19.54
CA VAL A 156 21.95 18.94 -18.79
C VAL A 156 20.94 19.80 -19.52
N LEU A 157 19.87 19.18 -20.00
CA LEU A 157 18.75 19.87 -20.60
C LEU A 157 17.63 19.91 -19.57
N MET A 158 17.01 21.07 -19.36
CA MET A 158 15.88 21.23 -18.46
C MET A 158 14.72 21.91 -19.18
N ILE A 159 13.54 21.74 -18.63
CA ILE A 159 12.31 22.46 -18.98
C ILE A 159 11.73 23.09 -17.72
N SER A 160 11.24 24.32 -17.82
CA SER A 160 10.73 25.07 -16.69
C SER A 160 9.67 26.08 -17.13
N SER A 161 8.62 26.26 -16.35
CA SER A 161 7.64 27.35 -16.54
C SER A 161 7.63 28.36 -15.39
N GLU A 162 8.59 28.26 -14.45
CA GLU A 162 8.68 29.15 -13.27
C GLU A 162 10.07 29.74 -13.07
N PHE A 163 11.11 28.96 -13.33
CA PHE A 163 12.50 29.34 -13.13
C PHE A 163 13.24 29.46 -14.47
N ASP A 164 14.14 30.43 -14.54
CA ASP A 164 14.99 30.72 -15.69
C ASP A 164 16.37 30.04 -15.59
N GLY A 165 17.17 30.27 -16.62
CA GLY A 165 18.57 29.86 -16.74
C GLY A 165 19.56 30.77 -16.02
N GLU A 166 19.12 31.68 -15.13
CA GLU A 166 20.01 32.63 -14.46
C GLU A 166 21.06 31.90 -13.63
N MET A 167 22.33 32.24 -13.85
CA MET A 167 23.46 31.57 -13.20
C MET A 167 23.65 32.08 -11.78
N THR A 168 23.50 31.19 -10.80
CA THR A 168 23.68 31.49 -9.38
C THR A 168 24.93 30.80 -8.84
N GLU A 169 25.74 31.53 -8.08
CA GLU A 169 26.86 30.95 -7.34
C GLU A 169 26.38 30.17 -6.13
N VAL A 170 26.87 28.94 -5.98
CA VAL A 170 26.55 28.05 -4.87
C VAL A 170 27.82 27.51 -4.27
N THR A 171 27.89 27.52 -2.94
CA THR A 171 28.99 26.93 -2.19
C THR A 171 28.56 25.57 -1.68
N ASP A 172 29.30 24.51 -2.03
CA ASP A 172 29.10 23.17 -1.50
C ASP A 172 29.45 23.11 0.01
N ARG A 173 28.99 22.09 0.72
CA ARG A 173 29.31 21.83 2.14
C ARG A 173 30.81 21.74 2.42
N ARG A 174 31.62 21.48 1.39
CA ARG A 174 33.08 21.42 1.43
C ARG A 174 33.77 22.77 1.13
N GLY A 175 33.00 23.85 0.95
CA GLY A 175 33.52 25.18 0.64
C GLY A 175 33.81 25.43 -0.85
N ASN A 176 33.56 24.45 -1.72
CA ASN A 176 33.79 24.61 -3.17
C ASN A 176 32.70 25.49 -3.80
N LYS A 177 33.09 26.53 -4.53
CA LYS A 177 32.17 27.36 -5.31
C LYS A 177 31.87 26.72 -6.67
N ALA A 178 30.60 26.71 -7.04
CA ALA A 178 30.12 26.26 -8.35
C ALA A 178 29.00 27.18 -8.83
N SER A 179 28.96 27.49 -10.12
CA SER A 179 27.87 28.26 -10.73
C SER A 179 26.87 27.32 -11.40
N LYS A 180 25.59 27.46 -11.08
CA LYS A 180 24.51 26.61 -11.59
C LYS A 180 23.28 27.46 -11.95
N PRO A 181 22.50 27.09 -12.97
CA PRO A 181 21.25 27.76 -13.29
C PRO A 181 20.23 27.64 -12.15
N ARG A 182 19.42 28.69 -11.94
CA ARG A 182 18.36 28.75 -10.92
C ARG A 182 17.39 27.57 -11.01
N ALA A 183 16.94 27.22 -12.21
CA ALA A 183 16.08 26.05 -12.44
C ALA A 183 16.70 24.73 -11.95
N VAL A 184 18.02 24.55 -12.11
CA VAL A 184 18.74 23.35 -11.64
C VAL A 184 18.80 23.33 -10.11
N LEU A 185 18.97 24.49 -9.48
CA LEU A 185 18.99 24.59 -8.02
C LEU A 185 17.63 24.25 -7.42
N GLU A 186 16.56 24.82 -7.95
CA GLU A 186 15.21 24.56 -7.46
C GLU A 186 14.75 23.13 -7.71
N TYR A 187 15.15 22.54 -8.85
CA TYR A 187 14.97 21.12 -9.12
C TYR A 187 15.65 20.25 -8.06
N ASN A 188 16.95 20.48 -7.78
CA ASN A 188 17.69 19.67 -6.82
C ASN A 188 17.17 19.79 -5.37
N LYS A 189 16.58 20.95 -5.01
CA LYS A 189 15.97 21.15 -3.68
C LYS A 189 14.63 20.43 -3.52
N SER A 190 13.86 20.33 -4.60
CA SER A 190 12.45 19.91 -4.55
C SER A 190 12.24 18.47 -5.00
N MET A 191 13.17 17.93 -5.79
CA MET A 191 13.26 16.50 -6.06
C MET A 191 13.78 15.73 -4.85
N GLY A 192 13.58 14.41 -4.86
CA GLY A 192 14.03 13.52 -3.80
C GLY A 192 12.98 13.21 -2.73
N GLY A 193 11.76 13.77 -2.83
CA GLY A 193 10.66 13.40 -1.93
C GLY A 193 10.36 11.90 -1.96
N VAL A 194 10.27 11.31 -3.16
CA VAL A 194 10.07 9.85 -3.30
C VAL A 194 11.27 9.06 -2.78
N ASP A 195 12.50 9.51 -3.03
CA ASP A 195 13.70 8.83 -2.52
C ASP A 195 13.78 8.88 -0.98
N LEU A 196 13.37 10.01 -0.37
CA LEU A 196 13.27 10.17 1.07
C LEU A 196 12.20 9.24 1.65
N PHE A 197 11.03 9.13 0.99
CA PHE A 197 10.01 8.16 1.35
C PHE A 197 10.56 6.72 1.30
N ASP A 198 11.21 6.34 0.19
CA ASP A 198 11.84 5.01 0.03
C ASP A 198 12.89 4.76 1.12
N GLN A 199 13.67 5.78 1.49
CA GLN A 199 14.66 5.72 2.56
C GLN A 199 14.00 5.55 3.94
N MET A 200 12.95 6.30 4.25
CA MET A 200 12.21 6.16 5.51
C MET A 200 11.58 4.78 5.66
N MET A 201 10.97 4.27 4.59
CA MET A 201 10.40 2.92 4.54
C MET A 201 11.49 1.85 4.69
N ALA A 202 12.69 2.10 4.18
CA ALA A 202 13.83 1.19 4.31
C ALA A 202 14.31 0.97 5.75
N TYR A 203 14.12 1.94 6.66
CA TYR A 203 14.49 1.82 8.07
C TYR A 203 13.50 0.96 8.87
N TYR A 204 12.22 0.98 8.48
CA TYR A 204 11.15 0.23 9.12
C TYR A 204 10.48 -0.73 8.12
N PRO A 205 11.22 -1.74 7.63
CA PRO A 205 10.69 -2.65 6.62
C PRO A 205 9.52 -3.47 7.19
N CYS A 206 8.32 -3.21 6.68
CA CYS A 206 7.14 -4.05 6.93
C CYS A 206 7.15 -5.29 6.01
N GLU A 207 8.07 -5.36 5.05
CA GLU A 207 8.17 -6.43 4.06
C GLU A 207 8.65 -7.72 4.71
N ARG A 208 7.74 -8.68 4.86
CA ARG A 208 8.10 -10.02 5.33
C ARG A 208 8.49 -10.89 4.14
N LYS A 209 9.67 -11.50 4.21
CA LYS A 209 10.15 -12.46 3.20
C LYS A 209 9.19 -13.65 3.11
N THR A 210 8.26 -13.63 2.16
CA THR A 210 7.45 -14.81 1.83
C THR A 210 8.20 -15.66 0.80
N LEU A 211 9.33 -16.25 1.18
CA LEU A 211 10.09 -17.14 0.27
C LEU A 211 9.57 -18.58 0.22
N ARG A 212 8.60 -18.95 1.06
CA ARG A 212 7.95 -20.24 0.94
C ARG A 212 6.58 -20.04 0.33
N SER A 213 6.51 -20.19 -0.99
CA SER A 213 5.37 -20.90 -1.55
C SER A 213 5.42 -22.31 -0.94
N ARG A 214 4.89 -22.46 0.28
CA ARG A 214 4.68 -23.77 0.89
C ARG A 214 3.76 -24.65 0.02
N PHE A 215 3.15 -24.06 -1.02
CA PHE A 215 2.28 -24.73 -1.99
C PHE A 215 2.88 -25.98 -2.60
N HIS A 216 4.20 -26.00 -2.84
CA HIS A 216 4.85 -27.18 -3.45
C HIS A 216 4.98 -28.33 -2.45
N LYS A 217 4.83 -28.05 -1.14
CA LYS A 217 4.72 -29.04 -0.08
C LYS A 217 3.26 -29.35 0.27
N TRP A 218 2.30 -28.83 -0.51
CA TRP A 218 0.91 -29.17 -0.29
C TRP A 218 0.72 -30.66 -0.58
N VAL A 219 0.21 -31.35 0.42
CA VAL A 219 -0.35 -32.69 0.28
C VAL A 219 -1.83 -32.62 0.63
N PRO A 220 -2.69 -33.42 -0.03
CA PRO A 220 -4.10 -33.52 0.33
C PRO A 220 -4.28 -33.71 1.83
N THR A 221 -5.26 -33.01 2.40
CA THR A 221 -5.58 -33.08 3.83
C THR A 221 -6.54 -34.22 4.10
N THR A 222 -6.57 -34.72 5.34
CA THR A 222 -7.56 -35.70 5.81
C THR A 222 -8.60 -35.05 6.72
N PRO A 223 -9.78 -35.68 6.93
CA PRO A 223 -10.76 -35.19 7.89
C PRO A 223 -10.20 -35.06 9.31
N ASN A 224 -9.37 -36.01 9.76
CA ASN A 224 -8.73 -35.95 11.08
C ASN A 224 -7.78 -34.75 11.20
N GLU A 225 -7.02 -34.46 10.14
CA GLU A 225 -6.13 -33.31 10.12
C GLU A 225 -6.88 -31.98 10.17
N ILE A 226 -8.05 -31.88 9.50
CA ILE A 226 -8.93 -30.71 9.60
C ILE A 226 -9.50 -30.56 11.01
N ARG A 227 -9.90 -31.65 11.68
CA ARG A 227 -10.36 -31.61 13.09
C ARG A 227 -9.28 -31.06 14.01
N VAL A 228 -8.03 -31.54 13.87
CA VAL A 228 -6.88 -31.06 14.65
C VAL A 228 -6.62 -29.57 14.36
N TYR A 229 -6.66 -29.16 13.09
CA TYR A 229 -6.49 -27.75 12.69
C TYR A 229 -7.56 -26.83 13.30
N LEU A 230 -8.83 -27.24 13.26
CA LEU A 230 -9.94 -26.50 13.86
C LEU A 230 -9.81 -26.43 15.40
N GLY A 231 -9.40 -27.53 16.05
CA GLY A 231 -9.11 -27.55 17.48
C GLY A 231 -8.00 -26.57 17.88
N LEU A 232 -6.93 -26.49 17.08
CA LEU A 232 -5.88 -25.49 17.27
C LEU A 232 -6.39 -24.05 17.09
N LEU A 233 -7.27 -23.79 16.12
CA LEU A 233 -7.91 -22.48 15.94
C LEU A 233 -8.77 -22.08 17.15
N MET A 234 -9.57 -23.01 17.67
CA MET A 234 -10.39 -22.78 18.87
C MET A 234 -9.50 -22.49 20.08
N LEU A 235 -8.43 -23.27 20.27
CA LEU A 235 -7.46 -23.04 21.36
C LEU A 235 -6.75 -21.69 21.23
N MET A 236 -6.41 -21.23 20.02
CA MET A 236 -5.89 -19.87 19.82
C MET A 236 -6.89 -18.78 20.27
N GLY A 237 -8.19 -19.04 20.12
CA GLY A 237 -9.26 -18.13 20.58
C GLY A 237 -9.53 -18.19 22.09
N ILE A 238 -9.51 -19.39 22.68
CA ILE A 238 -9.78 -19.64 24.11
C ILE A 238 -8.59 -19.25 25.00
N ILE A 239 -7.34 -19.44 24.52
CA ILE A 239 -6.13 -19.06 25.26
C ILE A 239 -5.93 -17.53 25.18
N GLN A 240 -6.83 -16.78 25.81
CA GLN A 240 -6.75 -15.32 25.96
C GLN A 240 -5.57 -14.88 26.86
N ILE A 241 -4.98 -15.81 27.63
CA ILE A 241 -3.87 -15.53 28.56
C ILE A 241 -2.55 -15.24 27.81
N ILE A 242 -2.42 -15.66 26.55
CA ILE A 242 -1.23 -15.36 25.75
C ILE A 242 -1.66 -14.98 24.33
N GLN A 243 -2.25 -13.79 24.15
CA GLN A 243 -2.37 -13.20 22.81
C GLN A 243 -0.95 -12.99 22.25
N LYS A 244 -0.43 -14.00 21.57
CA LYS A 244 0.86 -13.87 20.94
C LYS A 244 0.70 -12.95 19.73
N PRO A 245 1.51 -11.88 19.60
CA PRO A 245 1.40 -10.88 18.53
C PRO A 245 1.43 -11.42 17.09
N SER A 246 1.78 -12.70 16.91
CA SER A 246 1.75 -13.32 15.59
C SER A 246 1.50 -14.82 15.68
N LEU A 247 0.88 -15.38 14.64
CA LEU A 247 0.64 -16.82 14.48
C LEU A 247 1.90 -17.67 14.74
N ARG A 248 3.06 -17.21 14.26
CA ARG A 248 4.33 -17.92 14.41
C ARG A 248 4.75 -18.10 15.87
N MET A 249 4.39 -17.17 16.74
CA MET A 249 4.76 -17.25 18.14
C MET A 249 4.01 -18.37 18.86
N TYR A 250 2.83 -18.79 18.38
CA TYR A 250 2.14 -19.98 18.90
C TYR A 250 2.98 -21.25 18.68
N PHE A 251 3.71 -21.31 17.57
CA PHE A 251 4.58 -22.45 17.22
C PHE A 251 6.05 -22.22 17.61
N SER A 252 6.35 -21.24 18.48
CA SER A 252 7.71 -20.97 18.92
C SER A 252 8.19 -22.02 19.92
N ARG A 253 9.43 -22.51 19.74
CA ARG A 253 10.15 -23.35 20.72
C ARG A 253 11.12 -22.54 21.60
N LYS A 254 11.00 -21.21 21.60
CA LYS A 254 11.80 -20.36 22.50
C LYS A 254 11.15 -20.41 23.86
N HIS A 255 11.92 -20.73 24.91
CA HIS A 255 11.42 -20.92 26.28
C HIS A 255 10.45 -19.83 26.78
N ILE A 256 10.72 -18.55 26.48
CA ILE A 256 9.87 -17.40 26.90
C ILE A 256 8.53 -17.35 26.15
N LEU A 257 8.45 -17.96 24.98
CA LEU A 257 7.30 -17.90 24.07
C LEU A 257 6.71 -19.28 23.79
N GLU A 258 7.18 -20.33 24.46
CA GLU A 258 6.79 -21.69 24.16
C GLU A 258 5.34 -21.94 24.59
N ALA A 259 4.55 -22.49 23.68
CA ALA A 259 3.25 -23.05 23.98
C ALA A 259 3.31 -24.51 23.50
N PRO A 260 3.82 -25.44 24.32
CA PRO A 260 4.36 -26.73 23.86
C PRO A 260 3.34 -27.58 23.10
N PHE A 261 2.06 -27.38 23.36
CA PHE A 261 0.96 -28.02 22.64
C PHE A 261 0.98 -27.75 21.12
N PHE A 262 1.11 -26.51 20.68
CA PHE A 262 1.00 -26.13 19.27
C PHE A 262 2.08 -26.76 18.36
N PRO A 263 3.40 -26.58 18.61
CA PRO A 263 4.44 -27.13 17.75
C PRO A 263 4.59 -28.66 17.85
N ASN A 264 3.99 -29.29 18.86
CA ASN A 264 3.98 -30.75 19.00
C ASN A 264 2.80 -31.41 18.27
N VAL A 265 1.67 -30.69 18.11
CA VAL A 265 0.47 -31.20 17.44
C VAL A 265 0.53 -30.98 15.92
N MET A 266 0.95 -29.80 15.46
CA MET A 266 1.06 -29.49 14.04
C MET A 266 2.22 -28.53 13.78
N SER A 267 2.94 -28.71 12.67
CA SER A 267 3.97 -27.75 12.30
C SER A 267 3.37 -26.39 11.91
N GLU A 268 4.08 -25.29 12.24
CA GLU A 268 3.75 -23.92 11.76
C GLU A 268 3.55 -23.90 10.23
N GLU A 269 4.32 -24.73 9.52
CA GLU A 269 4.24 -24.87 8.08
C GLU A 269 2.95 -25.49 7.60
N ARG A 270 2.52 -26.61 8.19
CA ARG A 270 1.27 -27.29 7.80
C ARG A 270 0.05 -26.49 8.20
N PHE A 271 0.04 -25.93 9.42
CA PHE A 271 -1.05 -25.09 9.89
C PHE A 271 -1.31 -23.91 8.96
N ALA A 272 -0.25 -23.18 8.58
CA ALA A 272 -0.40 -22.02 7.70
C ALA A 272 -0.68 -22.39 6.23
N LEU A 273 -0.45 -23.65 5.82
CA LEU A 273 -0.91 -24.17 4.53
C LEU A 273 -2.40 -24.45 4.54
N LEU A 274 -2.89 -25.15 5.57
CA LEU A 274 -4.32 -25.41 5.76
C LEU A 274 -5.09 -24.09 5.87
N ASN A 275 -4.62 -23.13 6.67
CA ASN A 275 -5.23 -21.80 6.78
C ASN A 275 -5.30 -21.02 5.46
N LYS A 276 -4.44 -21.35 4.49
CA LYS A 276 -4.40 -20.68 3.20
C LYS A 276 -5.28 -21.35 2.13
N PHE A 277 -5.47 -22.66 2.21
CA PHE A 277 -6.19 -23.45 1.20
C PHE A 277 -7.52 -24.00 1.70
N LEU A 278 -7.88 -23.74 2.97
CA LEU A 278 -9.19 -24.05 3.50
C LEU A 278 -10.26 -23.38 2.65
N HIS A 279 -11.16 -24.19 2.11
CA HIS A 279 -12.19 -23.76 1.20
C HIS A 279 -13.44 -24.57 1.47
N PHE A 280 -14.59 -23.90 1.52
CA PHE A 280 -15.87 -24.48 1.94
C PHE A 280 -16.86 -24.63 0.78
N VAL A 281 -16.43 -24.39 -0.46
CA VAL A 281 -17.34 -24.31 -1.62
C VAL A 281 -16.83 -25.18 -2.75
N ASP A 282 -17.69 -25.99 -3.37
CA ASP A 282 -17.32 -26.66 -4.62
C ASP A 282 -17.34 -25.66 -5.78
N ASN A 283 -16.16 -25.30 -6.30
CA ASN A 283 -16.05 -24.37 -7.42
C ASN A 283 -16.39 -25.01 -8.79
N SER A 284 -16.61 -26.33 -8.83
CA SER A 284 -16.96 -27.06 -10.05
C SER A 284 -18.48 -27.11 -10.29
N ASP A 285 -19.28 -26.87 -9.25
CA ASP A 285 -20.73 -26.82 -9.33
C ASP A 285 -21.21 -25.47 -9.90
N LYS A 286 -21.53 -25.49 -11.20
CA LYS A 286 -21.98 -24.31 -11.96
C LYS A 286 -23.34 -23.79 -11.50
N GLU A 287 -24.16 -24.61 -10.83
CA GLU A 287 -25.50 -24.22 -10.37
C GLU A 287 -25.44 -23.37 -9.10
N ILE A 288 -24.48 -23.63 -8.21
CA ILE A 288 -24.21 -22.80 -7.01
C ILE A 288 -23.76 -21.39 -7.41
N THR A 289 -22.92 -21.26 -8.44
CA THR A 289 -22.47 -19.95 -8.96
C THR A 289 -23.58 -19.12 -9.63
N LYS A 290 -24.64 -19.75 -10.13
CA LYS A 290 -25.77 -19.07 -10.79
C LYS A 290 -26.81 -18.54 -9.80
N ARG A 291 -27.09 -19.27 -8.72
CA ARG A 291 -28.17 -18.94 -7.77
C ARG A 291 -27.88 -17.68 -6.96
N ASP A 292 -26.63 -17.43 -6.57
CA ASP A 292 -26.30 -16.25 -5.78
C ASP A 292 -24.87 -15.72 -6.03
N PRO A 293 -24.64 -15.03 -7.16
CA PRO A 293 -23.30 -14.71 -7.66
C PRO A 293 -22.47 -13.79 -6.75
N LYS A 294 -23.11 -13.10 -5.78
CA LYS A 294 -22.42 -12.22 -4.82
C LYS A 294 -22.14 -12.89 -3.47
N LEU A 295 -22.96 -13.86 -3.05
CA LEU A 295 -22.92 -14.45 -1.69
C LEU A 295 -22.40 -15.89 -1.65
N TYR A 296 -22.16 -16.55 -2.78
CA TYR A 296 -21.76 -17.97 -2.79
C TYR A 296 -20.43 -18.26 -2.04
N LYS A 297 -19.53 -17.27 -1.92
CA LYS A 297 -18.30 -17.36 -1.11
C LYS A 297 -18.51 -17.07 0.39
N ILE A 298 -19.70 -16.60 0.75
CA ILE A 298 -20.15 -16.23 2.12
C ILE A 298 -21.12 -17.31 2.68
N LEU A 299 -21.30 -18.43 1.96
CA LEU A 299 -21.89 -19.65 2.51
C LEU A 299 -21.21 -20.28 3.76
N PRO A 300 -19.99 -19.90 4.23
CA PRO A 300 -19.45 -20.39 5.51
C PRO A 300 -20.39 -20.26 6.71
N ILE A 301 -21.37 -19.34 6.70
CA ILE A 301 -22.41 -19.23 7.74
C ILE A 301 -23.25 -20.51 7.88
N LYS A 302 -23.64 -21.16 6.77
CA LYS A 302 -24.41 -22.41 6.81
C LYS A 302 -23.59 -23.58 7.38
N TYR A 303 -22.28 -23.54 7.21
CA TYR A 303 -21.39 -24.51 7.85
C TYR A 303 -21.24 -24.24 9.35
N PHE A 304 -21.35 -22.99 9.79
CA PHE A 304 -21.35 -22.63 11.20
C PHE A 304 -22.56 -23.24 11.93
N GLU A 305 -23.73 -23.24 11.29
CA GLU A 305 -24.94 -23.93 11.78
C GLU A 305 -24.75 -25.45 11.93
N LEU A 306 -23.90 -26.08 11.11
CA LEU A 306 -23.55 -27.51 11.26
C LEU A 306 -22.60 -27.78 12.43
N PHE A 307 -21.79 -26.79 12.84
CA PHE A 307 -20.88 -26.92 13.99
C PHE A 307 -21.58 -26.57 15.32
N PHE A 308 -22.55 -25.66 15.28
CA PHE A 308 -23.36 -25.24 16.41
C PHE A 308 -24.79 -25.72 16.23
N ASP A 309 -24.97 -27.04 16.32
CA ASP A 309 -26.29 -27.63 16.27
C ASP A 309 -27.17 -27.17 17.45
N ASP A 310 -28.47 -27.42 17.32
CA ASP A 310 -29.47 -27.01 18.31
C ASP A 310 -29.14 -27.52 19.71
N ASP A 311 -28.54 -28.71 19.81
CA ASP A 311 -28.24 -29.36 21.08
C ASP A 311 -27.02 -28.74 21.75
N LEU A 312 -25.96 -28.44 21.00
CA LEU A 312 -24.81 -27.71 21.53
C LEU A 312 -25.18 -26.30 21.99
N ILE A 313 -26.01 -25.58 21.21
CA ILE A 313 -26.49 -24.25 21.60
C ILE A 313 -27.32 -24.31 22.89
N LYS A 314 -28.20 -25.31 23.03
CA LYS A 314 -28.98 -25.50 24.27
C LYS A 314 -28.07 -25.77 25.47
N ILE A 315 -27.02 -26.58 25.31
CA ILE A 315 -26.07 -26.86 26.38
C ILE A 315 -25.35 -25.57 26.79
N ILE A 316 -24.85 -24.79 25.82
CA ILE A 316 -24.18 -23.51 26.08
C ILE A 316 -25.10 -22.55 26.85
N VAL A 317 -26.35 -22.40 26.40
CA VAL A 317 -27.34 -21.55 27.09
C VAL A 317 -27.57 -22.01 28.53
N THR A 318 -27.78 -23.31 28.71
CA THR A 318 -28.09 -23.89 30.02
C THR A 318 -26.97 -23.67 31.02
N GLU A 319 -25.72 -23.98 30.63
CA GLU A 319 -24.57 -23.83 31.51
C GLU A 319 -24.20 -22.36 31.75
N THR A 320 -24.35 -21.49 30.74
CA THR A 320 -24.09 -20.04 30.89
C THR A 320 -25.05 -19.40 31.88
N ASN A 321 -26.34 -19.73 31.79
CA ASN A 321 -27.34 -19.22 32.73
C ASN A 321 -27.11 -19.77 34.14
N ARG A 322 -26.75 -21.06 34.25
CA ARG A 322 -26.42 -21.68 35.54
C ARG A 322 -25.23 -21.01 36.23
N ASP A 323 -24.16 -20.73 35.50
CA ASP A 323 -22.98 -20.04 36.04
C ASP A 323 -23.30 -18.61 36.50
N ALA A 324 -24.08 -17.88 35.70
CA ALA A 324 -24.56 -16.54 36.07
C ALA A 324 -25.44 -16.56 37.33
N GLU A 325 -26.36 -17.52 37.45
CA GLU A 325 -27.19 -17.71 38.65
C GLU A 325 -26.34 -18.03 39.89
N GLN A 326 -25.35 -18.92 39.76
CA GLN A 326 -24.44 -19.27 40.87
C GLN A 326 -23.62 -18.06 41.33
N PHE A 327 -23.12 -17.26 40.39
CA PHE A 327 -22.37 -16.03 40.68
C PHE A 327 -23.24 -14.99 41.40
N LEU A 328 -24.44 -14.71 40.88
CA LEU A 328 -25.37 -13.74 41.47
C LEU A 328 -25.86 -14.17 42.85
N ALA A 329 -26.03 -15.48 43.09
CA ALA A 329 -26.37 -16.02 44.40
C ALA A 329 -25.23 -15.86 45.43
N HIS A 330 -23.96 -15.89 45.01
CA HIS A 330 -22.81 -15.70 45.90
C HIS A 330 -22.48 -14.22 46.17
N GLU A 331 -22.79 -13.30 45.26
CA GLU A 331 -22.47 -11.86 45.37
C GLU A 331 -23.65 -10.98 45.84
N GLU A 332 -24.40 -11.39 46.87
CA GLU A 332 -25.54 -10.62 47.41
C GLU A 332 -25.19 -9.15 47.70
N LYS A 333 -23.97 -8.85 48.17
CA LYS A 333 -23.50 -7.49 48.45
C LYS A 333 -23.46 -6.59 47.20
N ILE A 334 -23.14 -7.12 46.01
CA ILE A 334 -23.06 -6.32 44.77
C ILE A 334 -24.45 -6.04 44.20
N LEU A 335 -25.42 -6.90 44.49
CA LEU A 335 -26.83 -6.69 44.15
C LEU A 335 -27.51 -5.66 45.07
N THR A 336 -27.01 -5.40 46.28
CA THR A 336 -27.57 -4.32 47.13
C THR A 336 -27.29 -2.89 46.60
N LEU A 337 -26.33 -2.74 45.69
CA LEU A 337 -26.02 -1.45 45.07
C LEU A 337 -27.08 -1.10 44.02
N LYS A 338 -27.85 -0.02 44.25
CA LYS A 338 -28.88 0.48 43.31
C LYS A 338 -28.35 0.78 41.90
N SER A 339 -27.05 1.05 41.75
CA SER A 339 -26.39 1.33 40.46
C SER A 339 -25.82 0.09 39.78
N SER A 340 -25.98 -1.11 40.34
CA SER A 340 -25.41 -2.33 39.78
C SER A 340 -26.05 -2.68 38.44
N ARG A 341 -25.22 -2.82 37.41
CA ARG A 341 -25.66 -3.23 36.06
C ARG A 341 -26.28 -4.63 36.03
N PHE A 342 -26.03 -5.45 37.05
CA PHE A 342 -26.53 -6.82 37.15
C PHE A 342 -28.03 -6.89 37.45
N HIS A 343 -28.65 -5.81 37.95
CA HIS A 343 -30.11 -5.72 38.11
C HIS A 343 -30.90 -5.84 36.80
N LYS A 344 -30.25 -5.56 35.67
CA LYS A 344 -30.85 -5.63 34.34
C LYS A 344 -30.55 -6.95 33.62
N TRP A 345 -29.84 -7.88 34.27
CA TRP A 345 -29.49 -9.15 33.65
C TRP A 345 -30.73 -10.05 33.56
N VAL A 346 -30.85 -10.77 32.45
CA VAL A 346 -31.89 -11.78 32.19
C VAL A 346 -31.23 -13.02 31.59
N PRO A 347 -31.78 -14.23 31.81
CA PRO A 347 -31.26 -15.45 31.20
C PRO A 347 -31.19 -15.33 29.68
N THR A 348 -30.04 -15.68 29.11
CA THR A 348 -29.82 -15.68 27.66
C THR A 348 -30.63 -16.80 27.02
N THR A 349 -31.19 -16.56 25.84
CA THR A 349 -31.93 -17.55 25.05
C THR A 349 -31.10 -18.11 23.88
N PRO A 350 -31.44 -19.30 23.34
CA PRO A 350 -30.77 -19.85 22.14
C PRO A 350 -30.78 -18.89 20.95
N ASN A 351 -31.85 -18.11 20.78
CA ASN A 351 -31.98 -17.16 19.68
C ASN A 351 -31.04 -15.95 19.83
N GLU A 352 -30.75 -15.52 21.06
CA GLU A 352 -29.80 -14.42 21.32
C GLU A 352 -28.34 -14.83 21.06
N ILE A 353 -27.99 -16.11 21.21
CA ILE A 353 -26.64 -16.61 20.88
C ILE A 353 -26.44 -16.74 19.36
N ARG A 354 -27.53 -16.91 18.59
CA ARG A 354 -27.51 -17.16 17.15
C ARG A 354 -27.29 -15.94 16.25
N VAL A 355 -27.15 -14.72 16.79
CA VAL A 355 -27.19 -13.47 16.02
C VAL A 355 -26.09 -13.39 14.93
N LEU A 356 -26.43 -13.96 13.77
CA LEU A 356 -25.82 -13.79 12.45
C LEU A 356 -26.89 -13.44 11.42
N ASP A 357 -28.13 -13.20 11.87
CA ASP A 357 -29.22 -12.75 11.02
C ASP A 357 -29.02 -11.27 10.72
N TYR A 358 -28.33 -10.99 9.60
CA TYR A 358 -28.37 -9.68 8.96
C TYR A 358 -29.77 -9.52 8.39
N GLY A 359 -30.68 -9.06 9.24
CA GLY A 359 -32.11 -9.00 8.95
C GLY A 359 -32.43 -8.43 7.57
N ARG A 360 -33.44 -9.02 6.96
CA ARG A 360 -34.49 -8.25 6.30
C ARG A 360 -35.80 -8.72 6.90
N ASP A 361 -36.47 -7.76 7.55
CA ASP A 361 -37.89 -7.65 7.91
C ASP A 361 -38.73 -8.94 7.99
#